data_AF-A0A2I0QLN1-F1
#
_entry.id   AF-A0A2I0QLN1-F1
#
_cell.length_a   1.000
_cell.length_b   1.000
_cell.length_c   1.000
_cell.angle_alpha   90.00
_cell.angle_beta   90.00
_cell.angle_gamma   90.00
#
_symmetry.space_group_name_H-M   'P 1'
#
loop_
_entity.id
_entity.type
_entity.pdbx_description
1 polymer ?
#
loop_
_entity_poly.entity_id
_entity_poly.type
_entity_poly.pdbx_seq_one_letter_code
_entity_poly.pdbx_strand_id
1 'polypeptide(L)'
;MDTSTSFLETEKMVLEILKISEKYKETPAQFIDVVEKLQVSRKEKEELFLFLGIMFENQSNLRLALVCLEHGLTYLEEGDTKKLSACYMYLGLINHDLKNYNKAAEYYEKAEKIFAEIGQTDALKILYKNMRETYKKMKSPEKAEEYKRKAEEILT
;
A
#
# COMPACT_ATOMS: atom_id res chain seq x y z
N MET A 1 29.00 10.11 7.44
CA MET A 1 28.23 10.62 6.28
C MET A 1 27.12 11.45 6.86
N ASP A 2 27.03 12.70 6.42
CA ASP A 2 26.03 13.67 6.89
C ASP A 2 24.64 13.20 6.44
N THR A 3 23.75 12.94 7.39
CA THR A 3 22.40 12.44 7.13
C THR A 3 21.56 13.41 6.31
N SER A 4 21.94 14.70 6.32
CA SER A 4 21.28 15.74 5.53
C SER A 4 21.55 15.62 4.02
N THR A 5 22.79 15.30 3.62
CA THR A 5 23.17 15.10 2.21
C THR A 5 22.50 13.86 1.61
N SER A 6 22.42 12.75 2.37
CA SER A 6 21.76 11.51 1.94
C SER A 6 20.24 11.67 1.77
N PHE A 7 19.60 12.49 2.61
CA PHE A 7 18.17 12.77 2.50
C PHE A 7 17.83 13.60 1.25
N LEU A 8 18.59 14.67 0.98
CA LEU A 8 18.41 15.53 -0.20
C LEU A 8 18.61 14.78 -1.53
N GLU A 9 19.57 13.86 -1.57
CA GLU A 9 19.81 13.00 -2.74
C GLU A 9 18.64 12.05 -3.00
N THR A 10 18.06 11.50 -1.93
CA THR A 10 16.89 10.61 -2.02
C THR A 10 15.65 11.35 -2.52
N GLU A 11 15.39 12.55 -2.01
CA GLU A 11 14.24 13.38 -2.43
C GLU A 11 14.35 13.77 -3.90
N LYS A 12 15.54 14.19 -4.35
CA LYS A 12 15.78 14.54 -5.75
C LYS A 12 15.57 13.33 -6.67
N MET A 13 16.09 12.16 -6.28
CA MET A 13 15.89 10.91 -7.01
C MET A 13 14.39 10.58 -7.16
N VAL A 14 13.63 10.66 -6.07
CA VAL A 14 12.18 10.42 -6.07
C VAL A 14 11.45 11.38 -7.01
N LEU A 15 11.78 12.67 -6.98
CA LEU A 15 11.18 13.67 -7.88
C LEU A 15 11.45 13.35 -9.35
N GLU A 16 12.66 12.89 -9.69
CA GLU A 16 13.00 12.47 -11.05
C GLU A 16 12.22 11.23 -11.48
N ILE A 17 12.09 10.23 -10.60
CA ILE A 17 11.28 9.02 -10.82
C ILE A 17 9.82 9.38 -11.08
N LEU A 18 9.24 10.25 -10.27
CA LEU A 18 7.84 10.69 -10.43
C LEU A 18 7.64 11.39 -11.79
N LYS A 19 8.57 12.23 -12.24
CA LYS A 19 8.49 12.90 -13.55
C LYS A 19 8.49 11.92 -14.72
N ILE A 20 9.32 10.87 -14.67
CA ILE A 20 9.40 9.90 -15.77
C ILE A 20 8.25 8.89 -15.75
N SER A 21 7.61 8.69 -14.59
CA SER A 21 6.52 7.72 -14.38
C SER A 21 5.33 7.91 -15.33
N GLU A 22 5.08 9.16 -15.76
CA GLU A 22 4.03 9.53 -16.73
C GLU A 22 4.10 8.70 -18.02
N LYS A 23 5.31 8.34 -18.47
CA LYS A 23 5.53 7.54 -19.68
C LYS A 23 5.09 6.08 -19.53
N TYR A 24 4.95 5.61 -18.30
CA TYR A 24 4.69 4.21 -17.98
C TYR A 24 3.28 3.96 -17.46
N LYS A 25 2.38 4.95 -17.53
CA LYS A 25 0.97 4.79 -17.12
C LYS A 25 0.27 3.64 -17.84
N GLU A 26 0.60 3.43 -19.12
CA GLU A 26 0.05 2.35 -19.94
C GLU A 26 0.92 1.08 -19.92
N THR A 27 2.16 1.15 -19.43
CA THR A 27 3.06 0.00 -19.24
C THR A 27 3.68 -0.07 -17.83
N PRO A 28 2.87 -0.17 -16.75
CA PRO A 28 3.34 -0.11 -15.36
C PRO A 28 4.43 -1.12 -15.01
N ALA A 29 4.41 -2.32 -15.60
CA ALA A 29 5.43 -3.34 -15.34
C ALA A 29 6.84 -2.88 -15.75
N GLN A 30 6.97 -2.12 -16.85
CA GLN A 30 8.26 -1.59 -17.32
C GLN A 30 8.80 -0.50 -16.39
N PHE A 31 7.93 0.17 -15.63
CA PHE A 31 8.37 1.15 -14.63
C PHE A 31 9.19 0.49 -13.52
N ILE A 32 8.84 -0.74 -13.13
CA ILE A 32 9.59 -1.50 -12.13
C ILE A 32 11.02 -1.73 -12.59
N ASP A 33 11.23 -2.10 -13.86
CA ASP A 33 12.57 -2.29 -14.42
C ASP A 33 13.43 -1.02 -14.37
N VAL A 34 12.81 0.16 -14.43
CA VAL A 34 13.50 1.46 -14.32
C VAL A 34 13.96 1.69 -12.89
N VAL A 35 13.08 1.48 -11.91
CA VAL A 35 13.40 1.63 -10.48
C VAL A 35 14.42 0.57 -10.05
N GLU A 36 14.36 -0.64 -10.59
CA GLU A 36 15.29 -1.73 -10.29
C GLU A 36 16.74 -1.46 -10.72
N LYS A 37 16.93 -0.68 -11.79
CA LYS A 37 18.26 -0.29 -12.28
C LYS A 37 18.97 0.73 -11.40
N LEU A 38 18.28 1.30 -10.41
CA LEU A 38 18.88 2.23 -9.46
C LEU A 38 19.88 1.50 -8.56
N GLN A 39 21.06 2.10 -8.37
CA GLN A 39 22.12 1.56 -7.51
C GLN A 39 21.88 1.93 -6.05
N VAL A 40 20.78 1.43 -5.47
CA VAL A 40 20.42 1.59 -4.06
C VAL A 40 20.35 0.23 -3.37
N SER A 41 20.54 0.22 -2.05
CA SER A 41 20.50 -1.00 -1.25
C SER A 41 19.11 -1.64 -1.25
N ARG A 42 19.06 -2.92 -0.89
CA ARG A 42 17.79 -3.67 -0.77
C ARG A 42 16.79 -2.97 0.16
N LYS A 43 17.26 -2.45 1.29
CA LYS A 43 16.44 -1.72 2.27
C LYS A 43 15.91 -0.39 1.71
N GLU A 44 16.73 0.32 0.95
CA GLU A 44 16.28 1.54 0.27
C GLU A 44 15.26 1.24 -0.82
N LYS A 45 15.39 0.12 -1.55
CA LYS A 45 14.36 -0.33 -2.51
C LYS A 45 13.02 -0.61 -1.84
N GLU A 46 13.04 -1.31 -0.71
CA GLU A 46 11.84 -1.58 0.10
C GLU A 46 11.08 -0.29 0.44
N GLU A 47 11.78 0.70 1.00
CA GLU A 47 11.20 1.99 1.39
C GLU A 47 10.76 2.81 0.17
N LEU A 48 11.54 2.78 -0.90
CA LEU A 48 11.24 3.48 -2.15
C LEU A 48 9.97 2.95 -2.82
N PHE A 49 9.82 1.63 -2.96
CA PHE A 49 8.64 1.04 -3.60
C PHE A 49 7.37 1.30 -2.79
N LEU A 50 7.44 1.20 -1.45
CA LEU A 50 6.32 1.56 -0.57
C LEU A 50 5.96 3.04 -0.74
N PHE A 51 6.95 3.93 -0.72
CA PHE A 51 6.75 5.36 -0.87
C PHE A 51 6.14 5.73 -2.23
N LEU A 52 6.69 5.20 -3.34
CA LEU A 52 6.16 5.41 -4.69
C LEU A 52 4.73 4.90 -4.82
N GLY A 53 4.44 3.73 -4.24
CA GLY A 53 3.10 3.15 -4.20
C GLY A 53 2.07 4.10 -3.59
N ILE A 54 2.37 4.66 -2.42
CA ILE A 54 1.52 5.63 -1.71
C ILE A 54 1.39 6.94 -2.51
N MET A 55 2.48 7.44 -3.08
CA MET A 55 2.46 8.66 -3.88
C MET A 55 1.59 8.51 -5.13
N PHE A 56 1.67 7.38 -5.83
CA PHE A 56 0.83 7.12 -7.00
C PHE A 56 -0.64 6.90 -6.63
N GLU A 57 -0.92 6.28 -5.49
CA GLU A 57 -2.29 6.16 -4.98
C GLU A 57 -2.90 7.54 -4.71
N ASN A 58 -2.17 8.43 -4.03
CA ASN A 58 -2.58 9.83 -3.81
C ASN A 58 -2.79 10.61 -5.13
N GLN A 59 -2.10 10.23 -6.22
CA GLN A 59 -2.28 10.78 -7.56
C GLN A 59 -3.39 10.08 -8.37
N SER A 60 -4.10 9.13 -7.77
CA SER A 60 -5.08 8.24 -8.43
C SER A 60 -4.49 7.44 -9.60
N ASN A 61 -3.17 7.26 -9.64
CA ASN A 61 -2.49 6.42 -10.62
C ASN A 61 -2.42 4.97 -10.13
N LEU A 62 -3.61 4.38 -10.03
CA LEU A 62 -3.85 3.09 -9.36
C LEU A 62 -3.00 1.94 -9.94
N ARG A 63 -2.70 1.96 -11.25
CA ARG A 63 -1.90 0.90 -11.87
C ARG A 63 -0.43 0.98 -11.49
N LEU A 64 0.16 2.18 -11.47
CA LEU A 64 1.54 2.36 -10.98
C LEU A 64 1.63 2.11 -9.48
N ALA A 65 0.64 2.56 -8.72
CA ALA A 65 0.54 2.30 -7.29
C ALA A 65 0.54 0.79 -7.00
N LEU A 66 -0.30 0.03 -7.72
CA LEU A 66 -0.43 -1.42 -7.58
C LEU A 66 0.92 -2.13 -7.81
N VAL A 67 1.56 -1.90 -8.96
CA VAL A 67 2.82 -2.60 -9.29
C VAL A 67 3.95 -2.22 -8.34
N CYS A 68 4.01 -0.97 -7.87
CA CYS A 68 5.03 -0.55 -6.92
C CYS A 68 4.86 -1.25 -5.57
N LEU A 69 3.63 -1.35 -5.05
CA LEU A 69 3.36 -2.00 -3.77
C LEU A 69 3.51 -3.53 -3.87
N GLU A 70 2.99 -4.16 -4.94
CA GLU A 70 3.15 -5.60 -5.17
C GLU A 70 4.64 -5.98 -5.29
N HIS A 71 5.43 -5.16 -5.97
CA HIS A 71 6.87 -5.39 -6.07
C HIS A 71 7.60 -5.08 -4.75
N GLY A 72 7.20 -4.02 -4.04
CA GLY A 72 7.72 -3.68 -2.72
C GLY A 72 7.51 -4.79 -1.68
N LEU A 73 6.40 -5.54 -1.76
CA LEU A 73 6.18 -6.73 -0.93
C LEU A 73 7.29 -7.79 -1.06
N THR A 74 7.96 -7.89 -2.21
CA THR A 74 9.06 -8.86 -2.41
C THR A 74 10.32 -8.50 -1.61
N TYR A 75 10.43 -7.23 -1.19
CA TYR A 75 11.52 -6.72 -0.37
C TYR A 75 11.23 -6.79 1.12
N LEU A 76 9.95 -6.71 1.50
CA LEU A 76 9.52 -6.73 2.90
C LEU A 76 9.82 -8.10 3.53
N GLU A 77 10.61 -8.09 4.60
CA GLU A 77 10.84 -9.26 5.44
C GLU A 77 9.67 -9.45 6.42
N GLU A 78 9.39 -10.69 6.82
CA GLU A 78 8.28 -11.03 7.74
C GLU A 78 8.35 -10.31 9.10
N GLY A 79 9.48 -9.67 9.43
CA GLY A 79 9.69 -8.91 10.67
C GLY A 79 9.27 -7.44 10.65
N ASP A 80 9.12 -6.78 9.49
CA ASP A 80 8.66 -5.37 9.43
C ASP A 80 7.14 -5.27 9.36
N THR A 81 6.51 -5.61 10.48
CA THR A 81 5.05 -5.71 10.62
C THR A 81 4.33 -4.39 10.33
N LYS A 82 4.95 -3.23 10.58
CA LYS A 82 4.33 -1.92 10.29
C LYS A 82 4.30 -1.61 8.81
N LYS A 83 5.42 -1.75 8.09
CA LYS A 83 5.43 -1.49 6.65
C LYS A 83 4.62 -2.53 5.89
N LEU A 84 4.66 -3.78 6.32
CA LEU A 84 3.90 -4.86 5.71
C LEU A 84 2.38 -4.64 5.82
N SER A 85 1.89 -4.29 7.01
CA SER A 85 0.47 -3.98 7.22
C SER A 85 0.01 -2.75 6.44
N ALA A 86 0.83 -1.68 6.39
CA ALA A 86 0.56 -0.51 5.55
C ALA A 86 0.48 -0.89 4.07
N CYS A 87 1.44 -1.66 3.56
CA CYS A 87 1.45 -2.11 2.17
C CYS A 87 0.18 -2.90 1.81
N TYR A 88 -0.22 -3.85 2.65
CA TYR A 88 -1.47 -4.59 2.47
C TYR A 88 -2.71 -3.70 2.52
N MET A 89 -2.75 -2.71 3.41
CA MET A 89 -3.86 -1.76 3.48
C MET A 89 -4.00 -0.97 2.16
N TYR A 90 -2.90 -0.45 1.61
CA TYR A 90 -2.93 0.29 0.34
C TYR A 90 -3.25 -0.61 -0.85
N LEU A 91 -2.72 -1.83 -0.90
CA LEU A 91 -3.09 -2.82 -1.93
C LEU A 91 -4.58 -3.14 -1.90
N GLY A 92 -5.16 -3.23 -0.70
CA GLY A 92 -6.60 -3.40 -0.53
C GLY A 92 -7.39 -2.21 -1.09
N LEU A 93 -6.97 -0.98 -0.77
CA LEU A 93 -7.57 0.26 -1.28
C LEU A 93 -7.52 0.35 -2.80
N ILE A 94 -6.36 0.12 -3.38
CA ILE A 94 -6.17 0.17 -4.84
C ILE A 94 -7.03 -0.89 -5.52
N ASN A 95 -7.09 -2.11 -5.00
CA ASN A 95 -7.95 -3.15 -5.57
C ASN A 95 -9.44 -2.83 -5.41
N HIS A 96 -9.85 -2.16 -4.33
CA HIS A 96 -11.23 -1.68 -4.17
C HIS A 96 -11.58 -0.70 -5.28
N ASP A 97 -10.72 0.29 -5.54
CA ASP A 97 -10.96 1.33 -6.56
C ASP A 97 -10.91 0.77 -7.98
N LEU A 98 -10.06 -0.23 -8.21
CA LEU A 98 -10.05 -1.03 -9.45
C LEU A 98 -11.23 -2.01 -9.55
N LYS A 99 -12.14 -2.06 -8.56
CA LYS A 99 -13.31 -2.95 -8.47
C LYS A 99 -12.96 -4.44 -8.35
N ASN A 100 -11.72 -4.76 -8.00
CA ASN A 100 -11.25 -6.11 -7.67
C ASN A 100 -11.57 -6.45 -6.21
N TYR A 101 -12.86 -6.44 -5.86
CA TYR A 101 -13.29 -6.48 -4.45
C TYR A 101 -12.84 -7.73 -3.68
N ASN A 102 -12.75 -8.89 -4.33
CA ASN A 102 -12.23 -10.11 -3.69
C ASN A 102 -10.76 -9.94 -3.27
N LYS A 103 -9.91 -9.43 -4.18
CA LYS A 103 -8.50 -9.15 -3.86
C LYS A 103 -8.38 -8.07 -2.80
N ALA A 104 -9.22 -7.04 -2.85
CA ALA A 104 -9.25 -6.00 -1.84
C ALA A 104 -9.49 -6.58 -0.44
N ALA A 105 -10.49 -7.46 -0.31
CA ALA A 105 -10.80 -8.15 0.92
C ALA A 105 -9.63 -9.02 1.42
N GLU A 106 -8.99 -9.80 0.54
CA GLU A 106 -7.82 -10.62 0.90
C GLU A 106 -6.66 -9.79 1.46
N TYR A 107 -6.34 -8.65 0.82
CA TYR A 107 -5.28 -7.77 1.31
C TYR A 107 -5.68 -7.09 2.63
N TYR A 108 -6.93 -6.66 2.76
CA TYR A 108 -7.40 -6.10 4.02
C TYR A 108 -7.37 -7.11 5.17
N GLU A 109 -7.72 -8.37 4.96
CA GLU A 109 -7.64 -9.43 5.98
C GLU A 109 -6.18 -9.66 6.43
N LYS A 110 -5.21 -9.60 5.50
CA LYS A 110 -3.78 -9.65 5.84
C LYS A 110 -3.34 -8.44 6.67
N ALA A 111 -3.82 -7.24 6.35
CA ALA A 111 -3.54 -6.03 7.12
C ALA A 111 -4.18 -6.10 8.52
N GLU A 112 -5.43 -6.58 8.63
CA GLU A 112 -6.20 -6.73 9.87
C GLU A 112 -5.42 -7.57 10.89
N LYS A 113 -4.95 -8.75 10.45
CA LYS A 113 -4.19 -9.66 11.31
C LYS A 113 -2.99 -8.96 11.95
N ILE A 114 -2.19 -8.28 11.12
CA ILE A 114 -0.97 -7.63 11.61
C ILE A 114 -1.32 -6.43 12.50
N PHE A 115 -2.22 -5.54 12.07
CA PHE A 115 -2.60 -4.37 12.87
C PHE A 115 -3.19 -4.75 14.23
N ALA A 116 -3.93 -5.86 14.31
CA ALA A 116 -4.41 -6.41 15.59
C ALA A 116 -3.26 -6.91 16.46
N GLU A 117 -2.31 -7.67 15.89
CA GLU A 117 -1.12 -8.17 16.60
C GLU A 117 -0.26 -7.03 17.17
N ILE A 118 -0.09 -5.93 16.42
CA ILE A 118 0.73 -4.77 16.85
C ILE A 118 -0.07 -3.66 17.54
N GLY A 119 -1.35 -3.87 17.82
CA GLY A 119 -2.20 -2.94 18.57
C GLY A 119 -2.46 -1.59 17.88
N GLN A 120 -2.47 -1.52 16.54
CA GLN A 120 -2.73 -0.29 15.78
C GLN A 120 -4.23 -0.05 15.61
N THR A 121 -4.90 0.36 16.68
CA THR A 121 -6.35 0.57 16.74
C THR A 121 -6.88 1.60 15.74
N ASP A 122 -6.15 2.70 15.52
CA ASP A 122 -6.57 3.73 14.55
C ASP A 122 -6.50 3.24 13.10
N ALA A 123 -5.47 2.44 12.77
CA ALA A 123 -5.38 1.80 11.46
C ALA A 123 -6.52 0.78 11.25
N LEU A 124 -6.85 0.00 12.30
CA LEU A 124 -7.98 -0.94 12.26
C LEU A 124 -9.32 -0.24 12.00
N LYS A 125 -9.57 0.93 12.60
CA LYS A 125 -10.81 1.70 12.33
C LYS A 125 -10.96 2.05 10.85
N ILE A 126 -9.88 2.55 10.24
CA ILE A 126 -9.84 2.89 8.81
C ILE A 126 -10.04 1.62 7.97
N LEU A 127 -9.34 0.54 8.32
CA LEU A 127 -9.42 -0.73 7.64
C LEU A 127 -10.84 -1.32 7.65
N TYR A 128 -11.49 -1.36 8.81
CA TYR A 128 -12.84 -1.92 8.94
C TYR A 128 -13.89 -1.10 8.17
N LYS A 129 -13.74 0.22 8.12
CA LYS A 129 -14.58 1.06 7.24
C LYS A 129 -14.42 0.63 5.77
N ASN A 130 -13.18 0.43 5.32
CA ASN A 130 -12.90 0.03 3.94
C ASN A 130 -13.39 -1.40 3.63
N MET A 131 -13.21 -2.34 4.56
CA MET A 131 -13.72 -3.71 4.43
C MET A 131 -15.24 -3.73 4.37
N ARG A 132 -15.92 -2.96 5.23
CA ARG A 132 -17.38 -2.81 5.18
C ARG A 132 -17.86 -2.34 3.81
N GLU A 133 -17.25 -1.28 3.27
CA GLU A 133 -17.62 -0.78 1.94
C GLU A 133 -17.32 -1.79 0.83
N THR A 134 -16.20 -2.50 0.92
CA THR A 134 -15.84 -3.58 -0.02
C THR A 134 -16.87 -4.70 0.00
N TYR A 135 -17.26 -5.18 1.17
CA TYR A 135 -18.26 -6.24 1.30
C TYR A 135 -19.67 -5.80 0.87
N LYS A 136 -20.02 -4.52 1.05
CA LYS A 136 -21.24 -3.95 0.44
C LYS A 136 -21.20 -4.03 -1.09
N LYS A 137 -20.07 -3.67 -1.72
CA LYS A 137 -19.91 -3.76 -3.18
C LYS A 137 -19.96 -5.20 -3.69
N MET A 138 -19.50 -6.15 -2.88
CA MET A 138 -19.60 -7.60 -3.14
C MET A 138 -21.01 -8.17 -2.94
N LYS A 139 -21.96 -7.37 -2.42
CA LYS A 139 -23.31 -7.81 -2.00
C LYS A 139 -23.27 -8.90 -0.92
N SER A 140 -22.33 -8.78 0.02
CA SER A 140 -22.19 -9.64 1.21
C SER A 140 -22.57 -8.86 2.48
N PRO A 141 -23.88 -8.66 2.75
CA PRO A 141 -24.35 -7.82 3.84
C PRO A 141 -23.95 -8.33 5.23
N GLU A 142 -23.83 -9.65 5.41
CA GLU A 142 -23.45 -10.24 6.70
C GLU A 142 -22.03 -9.83 7.10
N LYS A 143 -21.08 -9.95 6.16
CA LYS A 143 -19.69 -9.50 6.38
C LYS A 143 -19.60 -7.99 6.51
N ALA A 144 -20.37 -7.22 5.74
CA ALA A 144 -20.39 -5.77 5.89
C ALA A 144 -20.85 -5.37 7.32
N GLU A 145 -21.88 -6.01 7.86
CA GLU A 145 -22.34 -5.72 9.22
C GLU A 145 -21.35 -6.19 10.29
N GLU A 146 -20.64 -7.30 10.07
CA GLU A 146 -19.53 -7.72 10.93
C GLU A 146 -18.47 -6.62 11.06
N TYR A 147 -17.95 -6.13 9.92
CA TYR A 147 -16.91 -5.09 9.93
C TYR A 147 -17.41 -3.74 10.43
N LYS A 148 -18.71 -3.46 10.31
CA LYS A 148 -19.32 -2.29 10.96
C LYS A 148 -19.27 -2.42 12.49
N ARG A 149 -19.69 -3.56 13.06
CA ARG A 149 -19.64 -3.80 14.51
C ARG A 149 -18.20 -3.72 15.04
N LYS A 150 -17.26 -4.37 14.34
CA LYS A 150 -15.83 -4.29 14.69
C LYS A 150 -15.32 -2.85 14.74
N ALA A 151 -15.75 -1.98 13.82
CA ALA A 151 -15.36 -0.56 13.84
C ALA A 151 -15.96 0.21 15.03
N GLU A 152 -17.21 -0.10 15.40
CA GLU A 152 -17.92 0.51 16.53
C GLU A 152 -17.29 0.10 17.88
N GLU A 153 -16.87 -1.16 18.01
CA GLU A 153 -16.22 -1.69 19.23
C GLU A 153 -14.89 -0.98 19.56
N ILE A 154 -14.14 -0.45 18.58
CA ILE A 154 -12.90 0.30 18.83
C ILE A 154 -13.20 1.78 19.22
N LEU A 155 -14.43 2.28 19.02
CA LEU A 155 -14.80 3.65 19.38
C LEU A 155 -15.31 3.79 20.82
N THR A 156 -15.76 2.69 21.41
CA THR A 156 -16.22 2.57 22.81
C THR A 156 -15.09 2.19 23.75
#